data_AF-A0A2U9IB56-F1
#
_entry.id   AF-A0A2U9IB56-F1
#
_cell.length_a   1.000
_cell.length_b   1.000
_cell.length_c   1.000
_cell.angle_alpha   90.00
_cell.angle_beta   90.00
_cell.angle_gamma   90.00
#
_symmetry.space_group_name_H-M   'P 1'
#
loop_
_entity.id
_entity.type
_entity.pdbx_description
1 polymer ?
#
loop_
_entity_poly.entity_id
_entity_poly.type
_entity_poly.pdbx_seq_one_letter_code
_entity_poly.pdbx_strand_id
1 'polypeptide(L)'
;MTEKDLIIKSKELAKNTVMTEFRKALGKYYISWGTFPLSFGLAYFILNFLNLYSYISFSISITGILIFYILLSIRFFRKARKILNNFISIFGENSRKIHIFEYYIYPFLLIISFVFLGVGAFFFNIIFLIFGSTLYAISVDISLYFLYKTANGIKYYDILALITFTMLMTLSETRFIEFFSMIFGISWIFAGYKSLMEVIESD
;
A
#
# COMPACT_ATOMS: atom_id res chain seq x y z
N MET A 1 43.37 9.31 2.81
CA MET A 1 42.10 8.58 2.76
C MET A 1 42.43 7.10 2.65
N THR A 2 42.04 6.28 3.61
CA THR A 2 42.37 4.85 3.63
C THR A 2 41.39 4.03 2.79
N GLU A 3 41.77 2.81 2.39
CA GLU A 3 40.88 1.86 1.70
C GLU A 3 39.59 1.60 2.49
N LYS A 4 39.68 1.56 3.83
CA LYS A 4 38.52 1.45 4.72
C LYS A 4 37.59 2.65 4.60
N ASP A 5 38.12 3.87 4.51
CA ASP A 5 37.31 5.08 4.35
C ASP A 5 36.59 5.09 3.00
N LEU A 6 37.24 4.61 1.94
CA LEU A 6 36.64 4.43 0.60
C LEU A 6 35.47 3.44 0.62
N ILE A 7 35.64 2.30 1.29
CA ILE A 7 34.60 1.27 1.42
C ILE A 7 33.41 1.81 2.20
N ILE A 8 33.64 2.51 3.32
CA ILE A 8 32.58 3.10 4.15
C ILE A 8 31.80 4.16 3.34
N LYS A 9 32.51 5.08 2.70
CA LYS A 9 31.88 6.16 1.92
C LYS A 9 31.09 5.62 0.72
N SER A 10 31.61 4.60 0.04
CA SER A 10 30.91 3.94 -1.07
C SER A 10 29.65 3.22 -0.61
N LYS A 11 29.71 2.57 0.56
CA LYS A 11 28.56 1.91 1.21
C LYS A 11 27.49 2.92 1.62
N GLU A 12 27.90 4.06 2.16
CA GLU A 12 26.98 5.13 2.57
C GLU A 12 26.28 5.76 1.36
N LEU A 13 27.01 6.04 0.28
CA LEU A 13 26.44 6.51 -0.98
C LEU A 13 25.45 5.50 -1.56
N ALA A 14 25.83 4.23 -1.64
CA ALA A 14 24.94 3.17 -2.14
C ALA A 14 23.67 3.05 -1.28
N LYS A 15 23.80 3.16 0.04
CA LYS A 15 22.66 3.18 0.95
C LYS A 15 21.75 4.36 0.66
N ASN A 16 22.29 5.58 0.61
CA ASN A 16 21.50 6.78 0.35
C ASN A 16 20.73 6.67 -0.97
N THR A 17 21.38 6.28 -2.06
CA THR A 17 20.72 6.09 -3.37
C THR A 17 19.56 5.10 -3.30
N VAL A 18 19.74 3.96 -2.63
CA VAL A 18 18.68 2.96 -2.47
C VAL A 18 17.53 3.49 -1.62
N MET A 19 17.82 4.24 -0.55
CA MET A 19 16.80 4.85 0.30
C MET A 19 15.97 5.89 -0.48
N THR A 20 16.63 6.73 -1.28
CA THR A 20 15.99 7.73 -2.13
C THR A 20 15.06 7.08 -3.15
N GLU A 21 15.52 6.04 -3.85
CA GLU A 21 14.69 5.29 -4.80
C GLU A 21 13.50 4.58 -4.11
N PHE A 22 13.70 4.08 -2.90
CA PHE A 22 12.63 3.49 -2.11
C PHE A 22 11.59 4.52 -1.68
N ARG A 23 12.00 5.69 -1.16
CA ARG A 23 11.09 6.80 -0.80
C ARG A 23 10.33 7.34 -2.00
N LYS A 24 10.97 7.42 -3.15
CA LYS A 24 10.31 7.77 -4.41
C LYS A 24 9.26 6.75 -4.81
N ALA A 25 9.54 5.46 -4.64
CA ALA A 25 8.58 4.39 -4.93
C ALA A 25 7.38 4.44 -3.97
N LEU A 26 7.62 4.64 -2.68
CA LEU A 26 6.57 4.83 -1.67
C LEU A 26 5.71 6.04 -1.96
N GLY A 27 6.33 7.18 -2.28
CA GLY A 27 5.60 8.40 -2.61
C GLY A 27 4.62 8.18 -3.76
N LYS A 28 5.06 7.50 -4.82
CA LYS A 28 4.20 7.11 -5.94
C LYS A 28 3.10 6.14 -5.53
N TYR A 29 3.41 5.16 -4.69
CA TYR A 29 2.44 4.18 -4.20
C TYR A 29 1.33 4.87 -3.40
N TYR A 30 1.69 5.76 -2.49
CA TYR A 30 0.75 6.52 -1.69
C TYR A 30 -0.13 7.45 -2.52
N ILE A 31 0.45 8.23 -3.44
CA ILE A 31 -0.33 9.09 -4.34
C ILE A 31 -1.30 8.24 -5.16
N SER A 32 -0.82 7.10 -5.69
CA SER A 32 -1.67 6.21 -6.48
C SER A 32 -2.89 5.81 -5.67
N TRP A 33 -2.72 5.15 -4.53
CA TRP A 33 -3.84 4.74 -3.68
C TRP A 33 -4.67 5.90 -3.13
N GLY A 34 -4.07 7.06 -2.87
CA GLY A 34 -4.79 8.27 -2.45
C GLY A 34 -5.81 8.77 -3.47
N THR A 35 -5.70 8.35 -4.75
CA THR A 35 -6.72 8.62 -5.78
C THR A 35 -7.90 7.63 -5.75
N PHE A 36 -7.87 6.57 -4.95
CA PHE A 36 -8.94 5.57 -4.89
C PHE A 36 -10.33 6.17 -4.59
N PRO A 37 -10.49 7.10 -3.63
CA PRO A 37 -11.78 7.76 -3.39
C PRO A 37 -12.29 8.56 -4.60
N LEU A 38 -11.37 9.17 -5.36
CA LEU A 38 -11.73 9.90 -6.58
C LEU A 38 -12.20 8.94 -7.67
N SER A 39 -11.51 7.82 -7.85
CA SER A 39 -11.92 6.77 -8.80
C SER A 39 -13.29 6.21 -8.45
N PHE A 40 -13.57 5.98 -7.16
CA PHE A 40 -14.87 5.56 -6.65
C PHE A 40 -15.97 6.59 -6.96
N GLY A 41 -15.72 7.87 -6.63
CA GLY A 41 -16.66 8.95 -6.89
C GLY A 41 -16.93 9.18 -8.37
N LEU A 42 -15.90 9.06 -9.22
CA LEU A 42 -16.03 9.15 -10.67
C LEU A 42 -16.88 8.01 -11.24
N ALA A 43 -16.71 6.77 -10.76
CA ALA A 43 -17.54 5.65 -11.18
C ALA A 43 -19.01 5.86 -10.82
N TYR A 44 -19.29 6.34 -9.60
CA TYR A 44 -20.65 6.71 -9.19
C TYR A 44 -21.24 7.80 -10.11
N PHE A 45 -20.48 8.87 -10.36
CA PHE A 45 -20.92 9.97 -11.21
C PHE A 45 -21.23 9.52 -12.64
N ILE A 46 -20.34 8.75 -13.27
CA ILE A 46 -20.51 8.26 -14.65
C ILE A 46 -21.74 7.35 -14.76
N LEU A 47 -21.92 6.42 -13.82
CA LEU A 47 -23.06 5.50 -13.85
C LEU A 47 -24.40 6.24 -13.70
N ASN A 48 -24.46 7.24 -12.81
CA ASN A 48 -25.66 8.07 -12.67
C ASN A 48 -25.90 8.94 -13.90
N PHE A 49 -24.86 9.60 -14.42
CA PHE A 49 -24.96 10.48 -15.59
C PHE A 49 -25.47 9.73 -16.83
N LEU A 50 -25.08 8.47 -17.00
CA LEU A 50 -25.51 7.62 -18.11
C LEU A 50 -26.84 6.88 -17.85
N ASN A 51 -27.51 7.10 -16.72
CA ASN A 51 -28.68 6.33 -16.27
C ASN A 51 -28.43 4.80 -16.24
N LEU A 52 -27.19 4.39 -16.00
CA LEU A 52 -26.77 2.99 -15.86
C LEU A 52 -26.65 2.59 -14.39
N TYR A 53 -27.02 3.48 -13.46
CA TYR A 53 -26.90 3.21 -12.03
C TYR A 53 -27.86 2.10 -11.62
N SER A 54 -27.27 0.98 -11.20
CA SER A 54 -27.92 -0.12 -10.53
C SER A 54 -26.93 -0.67 -9.50
N TYR A 55 -27.44 -1.37 -8.49
CA TYR A 55 -26.57 -2.01 -7.51
C TYR A 55 -25.52 -2.92 -8.18
N ILE A 56 -25.91 -3.65 -9.22
CA ILE A 56 -25.04 -4.59 -9.94
C ILE A 56 -23.96 -3.85 -10.73
N SER A 57 -24.33 -2.87 -11.55
CA SER A 57 -23.38 -2.10 -12.37
C SER A 57 -22.39 -1.30 -11.50
N PHE A 58 -22.87 -0.76 -10.39
CA PHE A 58 -22.02 -0.09 -9.39
C PHE A 58 -21.03 -1.07 -8.74
N SER A 59 -21.51 -2.22 -8.25
CA SER A 59 -20.67 -3.25 -7.62
C SER A 59 -19.58 -3.78 -8.55
N ILE A 60 -19.91 -4.02 -9.82
CA ILE A 60 -18.95 -4.45 -10.85
C ILE A 60 -17.89 -3.37 -11.07
N SER A 61 -18.30 -2.11 -11.17
CA SER A 61 -17.38 -0.98 -11.40
C SER A 61 -16.41 -0.81 -10.23
N ILE A 62 -16.91 -0.85 -9.00
CA ILE A 62 -16.07 -0.75 -7.79
C ILE A 62 -15.13 -1.93 -7.65
N THR A 63 -15.59 -3.14 -7.96
CA THR A 63 -14.75 -4.34 -7.95
C THR A 63 -13.63 -4.24 -8.98
N GLY A 64 -13.93 -3.77 -10.20
CA GLY A 64 -12.91 -3.54 -11.24
C GLY A 64 -11.86 -2.52 -10.81
N ILE A 65 -12.28 -1.42 -10.19
CA ILE A 65 -11.39 -0.41 -9.62
C ILE A 65 -10.51 -1.03 -8.52
N LEU A 66 -11.12 -1.73 -7.57
CA LEU A 66 -10.40 -2.37 -6.46
C LEU A 66 -9.35 -3.36 -6.97
N ILE A 67 -9.69 -4.21 -7.94
CA ILE A 67 -8.75 -5.13 -8.60
C ILE A 67 -7.57 -4.36 -9.21
N PHE A 68 -7.82 -3.25 -9.90
CA PHE A 68 -6.76 -2.42 -10.46
C PHE A 68 -5.79 -1.91 -9.38
N TYR A 69 -6.29 -1.40 -8.26
CA TYR A 69 -5.45 -0.93 -7.14
C TYR A 69 -4.68 -2.06 -6.46
N ILE A 70 -5.28 -3.25 -6.35
CA ILE A 70 -4.58 -4.44 -5.85
C ILE A 70 -3.43 -4.83 -6.77
N LEU A 71 -3.65 -4.83 -8.09
CA LEU A 71 -2.60 -5.13 -9.07
C LEU A 71 -1.46 -4.10 -8.99
N LEU A 72 -1.79 -2.82 -8.76
CA LEU A 72 -0.79 -1.79 -8.47
C LEU A 72 -0.01 -2.10 -7.20
N SER A 73 -0.66 -2.52 -6.11
CA SER A 73 0.01 -2.96 -4.88
C SER A 73 0.96 -4.12 -5.13
N ILE A 74 0.51 -5.18 -5.83
CA ILE A 74 1.36 -6.32 -6.14
C ILE A 74 2.60 -5.88 -6.93
N ARG A 75 2.42 -5.01 -7.94
CA ARG A 75 3.53 -4.46 -8.73
C ARG A 75 4.49 -3.63 -7.87
N PHE A 76 3.96 -2.78 -7.00
CA PHE A 76 4.74 -1.98 -6.06
C PHE A 76 5.55 -2.86 -5.12
N PHE A 77 4.90 -3.80 -4.41
CA PHE A 77 5.58 -4.70 -3.47
C PHE A 77 6.66 -5.53 -4.15
N ARG A 78 6.41 -6.05 -5.37
CA ARG A 78 7.46 -6.74 -6.14
C ARG A 78 8.67 -5.85 -6.43
N LYS A 79 8.45 -4.60 -6.83
CA LYS A 79 9.54 -3.65 -7.11
C LYS A 79 10.27 -3.25 -5.83
N ALA A 80 9.55 -2.89 -4.78
CA ALA A 80 10.10 -2.53 -3.48
C ALA A 80 10.95 -3.66 -2.89
N ARG A 81 10.48 -4.91 -2.99
CA ARG A 81 11.24 -6.10 -2.60
C ARG A 81 12.52 -6.29 -3.39
N LYS A 82 12.50 -6.08 -4.70
CA LYS A 82 13.72 -6.18 -5.52
C LYS A 82 14.78 -5.16 -5.06
N ILE A 83 14.35 -3.92 -4.77
CA ILE A 83 15.21 -2.86 -4.25
C ILE A 83 15.79 -3.27 -2.89
N LEU A 84 14.95 -3.81 -2.00
CA LEU A 84 15.33 -4.23 -0.66
C LEU A 84 16.19 -5.49 -0.60
N ASN A 85 15.93 -6.50 -1.43
CA ASN A 85 16.75 -7.70 -1.50
C ASN A 85 18.17 -7.37 -1.98
N ASN A 86 18.31 -6.45 -2.94
CA ASN A 86 19.61 -5.94 -3.37
C ASN A 86 20.32 -5.17 -2.25
N PHE A 87 19.57 -4.51 -1.36
CA PHE A 87 20.13 -3.82 -0.20
C PHE A 87 20.56 -4.80 0.89
N ILE A 88 19.69 -5.73 1.28
CA ILE A 88 19.93 -6.74 2.31
C ILE A 88 21.09 -7.67 1.91
N SER A 89 21.24 -8.02 0.64
CA SER A 89 22.37 -8.86 0.18
C SER A 89 23.73 -8.18 0.36
N ILE A 90 23.77 -6.84 0.36
CA ILE A 90 25.00 -6.03 0.52
C ILE A 90 25.28 -5.70 2.00
N PHE A 91 24.24 -5.54 2.82
CA PHE A 91 24.33 -4.98 4.18
C PHE A 91 23.77 -5.89 5.30
N GLY A 92 23.58 -7.19 5.01
CA GLY A 92 22.65 -8.10 5.69
C GLY A 92 22.70 -8.27 7.20
N GLU A 93 21.60 -8.85 7.74
CA GLU A 93 21.53 -9.72 8.94
C GLU A 93 20.10 -10.23 9.19
N ASN A 94 19.06 -9.52 8.72
CA ASN A 94 17.65 -9.82 9.04
C ASN A 94 16.84 -10.50 7.92
N SER A 95 17.51 -11.12 6.93
CA SER A 95 16.87 -11.56 5.69
C SER A 95 15.79 -12.61 5.90
N ARG A 96 15.97 -13.59 6.81
CA ARG A 96 15.14 -14.79 6.84
C ARG A 96 13.69 -14.56 7.28
N LYS A 97 13.44 -13.74 8.32
CA LYS A 97 12.07 -13.46 8.81
C LYS A 97 11.28 -12.61 7.82
N ILE A 98 11.93 -11.59 7.24
CA ILE A 98 11.36 -10.75 6.19
C ILE A 98 11.03 -11.62 4.97
N HIS A 99 11.95 -12.50 4.58
CA HIS A 99 11.77 -13.40 3.45
C HIS A 99 10.64 -14.42 3.67
N ILE A 100 10.48 -14.99 4.87
CA ILE A 100 9.38 -15.92 5.16
C ILE A 100 8.03 -15.20 5.12
N PHE A 101 7.94 -14.04 5.77
CA PHE A 101 6.69 -13.28 5.78
C PHE A 101 6.31 -12.84 4.38
N GLU A 102 7.23 -12.29 3.60
CA GLU A 102 6.93 -11.73 2.30
C GLU A 102 6.66 -12.77 1.20
N TYR A 103 7.32 -13.93 1.23
CA TYR A 103 7.16 -14.96 0.21
C TYR A 103 6.03 -15.94 0.50
N TYR A 104 5.75 -16.22 1.78
CA TYR A 104 4.74 -17.21 2.15
C TYR A 104 3.54 -16.58 2.83
N ILE A 105 3.76 -15.78 3.88
CA ILE A 105 2.67 -15.27 4.72
C ILE A 105 1.84 -14.21 3.98
N TYR A 106 2.48 -13.24 3.30
CA TYR A 106 1.78 -12.17 2.62
C TYR A 106 0.91 -12.66 1.45
N PRO A 107 1.41 -13.48 0.50
CA PRO A 107 0.55 -14.03 -0.55
C PRO A 107 -0.57 -14.90 0.01
N PHE A 108 -0.31 -15.67 1.07
CA PHE A 108 -1.32 -16.46 1.75
C PHE A 108 -2.41 -15.61 2.38
N LEU A 109 -2.05 -14.56 3.13
CA LEU A 109 -3.02 -13.63 3.70
C LEU A 109 -3.81 -12.88 2.63
N LEU A 110 -3.17 -12.48 1.52
CA LEU A 110 -3.88 -11.92 0.38
C LEU A 110 -4.92 -12.91 -0.19
N ILE A 111 -4.52 -14.15 -0.45
CA ILE A 111 -5.43 -15.18 -0.97
C ILE A 111 -6.61 -15.38 -0.03
N ILE A 112 -6.35 -15.53 1.27
CA ILE A 112 -7.40 -15.68 2.28
C ILE A 112 -8.33 -14.46 2.28
N SER A 113 -7.77 -13.26 2.23
CA SER A 113 -8.56 -12.01 2.17
C SER A 113 -9.51 -12.04 0.97
N PHE A 114 -9.03 -12.46 -0.21
CA PHE A 114 -9.85 -12.58 -1.41
C PHE A 114 -10.91 -13.67 -1.32
N VAL A 115 -10.59 -14.81 -0.71
CA VAL A 115 -11.59 -15.87 -0.48
C VAL A 115 -12.72 -15.33 0.39
N PHE A 116 -12.41 -14.65 1.51
CA PHE A 116 -13.43 -14.07 2.37
C PHE A 116 -14.24 -12.96 1.69
N LEU A 117 -13.59 -12.08 0.93
CA LEU A 117 -14.29 -11.07 0.14
C LEU A 117 -15.21 -11.71 -0.92
N GLY A 118 -14.75 -12.75 -1.61
CA GLY A 118 -15.54 -13.44 -2.63
C GLY A 118 -16.73 -14.20 -2.04
N VAL A 119 -16.52 -14.93 -0.94
CA VAL A 119 -17.57 -15.63 -0.20
C VAL A 119 -18.57 -14.62 0.38
N GLY A 120 -18.08 -13.54 1.00
CA GLY A 120 -18.90 -12.46 1.53
C GLY A 120 -19.77 -11.81 0.45
N ALA A 121 -19.21 -11.52 -0.71
CA ALA A 121 -19.95 -10.97 -1.84
C ALA A 121 -20.99 -11.97 -2.40
N PHE A 122 -20.62 -13.24 -2.55
CA PHE A 122 -21.52 -14.27 -3.11
C PHE A 122 -22.72 -14.56 -2.21
N PHE A 123 -22.51 -14.62 -0.90
CA PHE A 123 -23.56 -14.90 0.09
C PHE A 123 -24.17 -13.64 0.72
N PHE A 124 -23.82 -12.43 0.23
CA PHE A 124 -24.25 -11.15 0.83
C PHE A 124 -23.98 -11.07 2.34
N ASN A 125 -22.85 -11.63 2.79
CA ASN A 125 -22.49 -11.71 4.20
C ASN A 125 -21.48 -10.61 4.56
N ILE A 126 -21.99 -9.59 5.25
CA ILE A 126 -21.23 -8.41 5.68
C ILE A 126 -20.06 -8.75 6.62
N ILE A 127 -20.18 -9.80 7.43
CA ILE A 127 -19.11 -10.21 8.36
C ILE A 127 -17.90 -10.70 7.58
N PHE A 128 -18.13 -11.51 6.54
CA PHE A 128 -17.03 -11.98 5.68
C PHE A 128 -16.42 -10.86 4.84
N LEU A 129 -17.21 -9.88 4.41
CA LEU A 129 -16.69 -8.69 3.72
C LEU A 129 -15.76 -7.88 4.63
N ILE A 130 -16.21 -7.53 5.85
CA ILE A 130 -15.41 -6.80 6.84
C ILE A 130 -14.16 -7.60 7.21
N PHE A 131 -14.29 -8.91 7.43
CA PHE A 131 -13.14 -9.75 7.79
C PHE A 131 -12.12 -9.81 6.66
N GLY A 132 -12.56 -10.00 5.42
CA GLY A 132 -11.71 -10.02 4.24
C GLY A 132 -11.01 -8.68 3.98
N SER A 133 -11.73 -7.56 4.10
CA SER A 133 -11.15 -6.22 3.93
C SER A 133 -10.15 -5.89 5.04
N THR A 134 -10.45 -6.26 6.29
CA THR A 134 -9.55 -6.06 7.44
C THR A 134 -8.28 -6.90 7.30
N LEU A 135 -8.39 -8.17 6.90
CA LEU A 135 -7.23 -9.01 6.61
C LEU A 135 -6.37 -8.43 5.48
N TYR A 136 -7.00 -7.89 4.43
CA TYR A 136 -6.27 -7.22 3.35
C TYR A 136 -5.50 -6.01 3.88
N ALA A 137 -6.15 -5.17 4.71
CA ALA A 137 -5.53 -4.01 5.33
C ALA A 137 -4.31 -4.40 6.16
N ILE A 138 -4.47 -5.37 7.07
CA ILE A 138 -3.40 -5.90 7.91
C ILE A 138 -2.23 -6.44 7.06
N SER A 139 -2.53 -7.14 5.97
CA SER A 139 -1.50 -7.71 5.09
C SER A 139 -0.63 -6.63 4.45
N VAL A 140 -1.26 -5.56 3.96
CA VAL A 140 -0.59 -4.41 3.36
C VAL A 140 0.19 -3.65 4.43
N ASP A 141 -0.40 -3.39 5.60
CA ASP A 141 0.22 -2.63 6.69
C ASP A 141 1.46 -3.34 7.24
N ILE A 142 1.38 -4.65 7.49
CA ILE A 142 2.54 -5.42 7.95
C ILE A 142 3.63 -5.44 6.86
N SER A 143 3.25 -5.57 5.58
CA SER A 143 4.21 -5.54 4.48
C SER A 143 4.93 -4.21 4.44
N LEU A 144 4.19 -3.09 4.44
CA LEU A 144 4.75 -1.75 4.46
C LEU A 144 5.64 -1.53 5.69
N TYR A 145 5.22 -1.99 6.87
CA TYR A 145 6.02 -1.93 8.09
C TYR A 145 7.38 -2.63 7.95
N PHE A 146 7.43 -3.84 7.39
CA PHE A 146 8.70 -4.51 7.12
C PHE A 146 9.56 -3.75 6.11
N LEU A 147 8.95 -3.16 5.08
CA LEU A 147 9.68 -2.33 4.12
C LEU A 147 10.27 -1.09 4.82
N TYR A 148 9.49 -0.37 5.65
CA TYR A 148 9.96 0.82 6.39
C TYR A 148 11.09 0.49 7.35
N LYS A 149 10.94 -0.59 8.12
CA LYS A 149 11.96 -1.05 9.06
C LYS A 149 13.31 -1.25 8.38
N THR A 150 13.29 -1.65 7.11
CA THR A 150 14.51 -1.94 6.36
C THR A 150 15.05 -0.73 5.58
N ALA A 151 14.19 0.21 5.18
CA ALA A 151 14.52 1.30 4.27
C ALA A 151 14.42 2.72 4.88
N ASN A 152 15.10 2.94 6.01
CA ASN A 152 15.24 4.24 6.71
C ASN A 152 14.14 4.59 7.74
N GLY A 153 13.47 3.57 8.27
CA GLY A 153 12.52 3.71 9.38
C GLY A 153 11.13 4.20 8.96
N ILE A 154 10.17 4.12 9.87
CA ILE A 154 8.81 4.59 9.66
C ILE A 154 8.68 6.07 10.05
N LYS A 155 8.04 6.88 9.21
CA LYS A 155 7.78 8.31 9.50
C LYS A 155 6.34 8.52 9.99
N TYR A 156 6.06 9.67 10.59
CA TYR A 156 4.73 9.98 11.11
C TYR A 156 3.64 9.96 10.03
N TYR A 157 3.96 10.44 8.82
CA TYR A 157 3.02 10.43 7.69
C TYR A 157 2.82 9.01 7.12
N ASP A 158 3.79 8.11 7.27
CA ASP A 158 3.63 6.69 6.93
C ASP A 158 2.60 6.05 7.86
N ILE A 159 2.74 6.30 9.17
CA ILE A 159 1.79 5.80 10.20
C ILE A 159 0.38 6.30 9.93
N LEU A 160 0.24 7.59 9.61
CA LEU A 160 -1.06 8.20 9.28
C LEU A 160 -1.70 7.54 8.05
N ALA A 161 -0.92 7.23 7.01
CA ALA A 161 -1.40 6.48 5.85
C ALA A 161 -1.89 5.08 6.25
N LEU A 162 -1.11 4.31 7.03
CA LEU A 162 -1.52 2.97 7.47
C LEU A 162 -2.80 2.98 8.29
N ILE A 163 -2.90 3.88 9.29
CA ILE A 163 -4.08 4.00 10.15
C ILE A 163 -5.32 4.30 9.32
N THR A 164 -5.24 5.27 8.41
CA THR A 164 -6.40 5.68 7.61
C THR A 164 -6.79 4.64 6.57
N PHE A 165 -5.85 3.84 6.09
CA PHE A 165 -6.12 2.69 5.22
C PHE A 165 -6.85 1.57 5.98
N THR A 166 -6.35 1.21 7.16
CA THR A 166 -7.01 0.22 8.01
C THR A 166 -8.40 0.69 8.44
N MET A 167 -8.57 1.97 8.77
CA MET A 167 -9.89 2.56 9.04
C MET A 167 -10.83 2.43 7.84
N LEU A 168 -10.37 2.82 6.64
CA LEU A 168 -11.18 2.73 5.42
C LEU A 168 -11.62 1.29 5.14
N MET A 169 -10.69 0.33 5.24
CA MET A 169 -10.97 -1.07 4.94
C MET A 169 -11.91 -1.72 5.97
N THR A 170 -11.69 -1.44 7.26
CA THR A 170 -12.48 -2.04 8.36
C THR A 170 -13.88 -1.42 8.47
N LEU A 171 -13.99 -0.12 8.21
CA LEU A 171 -15.24 0.65 8.36
C LEU A 171 -15.94 0.88 7.01
N SER A 172 -15.54 0.13 5.98
CA SER A 172 -16.05 0.23 4.61
C SER A 172 -17.57 0.05 4.51
N GLU A 173 -18.12 -0.79 5.38
CA GLU A 173 -19.55 -1.12 5.42
C GLU A 173 -20.37 -0.21 6.34
N THR A 174 -19.77 0.88 6.85
CA THR A 174 -20.47 1.84 7.72
C THR A 174 -21.07 2.99 6.92
N ARG A 175 -22.12 3.63 7.47
CA ARG A 175 -22.73 4.85 6.89
C ARG A 175 -21.76 6.03 6.75
N PHE A 176 -20.56 5.95 7.32
CA PHE A 176 -19.55 7.01 7.33
C PHE A 176 -18.43 6.75 6.31
N ILE A 177 -18.62 5.81 5.39
CA ILE A 177 -17.61 5.43 4.40
C ILE A 177 -17.08 6.60 3.58
N GLU A 178 -17.93 7.57 3.23
CA GLU A 178 -17.53 8.77 2.48
C GLU A 178 -16.53 9.62 3.27
N PHE A 179 -16.80 9.83 4.56
CA PHE A 179 -15.92 10.57 5.46
C PHE A 179 -14.56 9.88 5.62
N PHE A 180 -14.56 8.56 5.85
CA PHE A 180 -13.32 7.79 5.97
C PHE A 180 -12.54 7.74 4.65
N SER A 181 -13.24 7.67 3.51
CA SER A 181 -12.63 7.71 2.17
C SER A 181 -11.93 9.04 1.92
N MET A 182 -12.53 10.16 2.33
CA MET A 182 -11.92 11.49 2.22
C MET A 182 -10.66 11.61 3.08
N ILE A 183 -10.74 11.21 4.36
CA ILE A 183 -9.59 11.23 5.27
C ILE A 183 -8.46 10.36 4.72
N PHE A 184 -8.78 9.17 4.25
CA PHE A 184 -7.83 8.26 3.60
C PHE A 184 -7.15 8.93 2.40
N GLY A 185 -7.93 9.48 1.47
CA GLY A 185 -7.40 10.11 0.26
C GLY A 185 -6.43 11.26 0.57
N ILE A 186 -6.82 12.15 1.48
CA ILE A 186 -5.97 13.27 1.92
C ILE A 186 -4.69 12.76 2.59
N SER A 187 -4.81 11.81 3.50
CA SER A 187 -3.70 11.25 4.27
C SER A 187 -2.68 10.57 3.37
N TRP A 188 -3.15 9.79 2.39
CA TRP A 188 -2.29 9.10 1.43
C TRP A 188 -1.64 10.05 0.43
N ILE A 189 -2.37 11.03 -0.10
CA ILE A 189 -1.77 12.06 -0.96
C ILE A 189 -0.70 12.84 -0.19
N PHE A 190 -0.98 13.22 1.07
CA PHE A 190 -0.03 13.93 1.93
C PHE A 190 1.23 13.11 2.22
N ALA A 191 1.07 11.84 2.61
CA ALA A 191 2.19 10.92 2.80
C ALA A 191 3.01 10.75 1.52
N GLY A 192 2.32 10.67 0.39
CA GLY A 192 2.92 10.63 -0.93
C GLY A 192 3.78 11.84 -1.27
N TYR A 193 3.22 13.05 -1.05
CA TYR A 193 3.92 14.31 -1.22
C TYR A 193 5.15 14.40 -0.31
N LYS A 194 5.00 14.13 0.99
CA LYS A 194 6.12 14.19 1.94
C LYS A 194 7.23 13.22 1.58
N SER A 195 6.89 11.98 1.19
CA SER A 195 7.88 10.99 0.76
C SER A 195 8.63 11.39 -0.52
N LEU A 196 8.03 12.19 -1.41
CA LEU A 196 8.71 12.74 -2.59
C LEU A 196 9.54 13.97 -2.24
N MET A 197 9.07 14.83 -1.34
CA MET A 197 9.84 15.99 -0.88
C MET A 197 11.12 15.57 -0.16
N GLU A 198 11.09 14.50 0.63
CA GLU A 198 12.33 13.96 1.24
C GLU A 198 13.39 13.60 0.18
N VAL A 199 12.97 13.17 -1.01
CA VAL A 199 13.89 12.88 -2.13
C VAL A 199 14.45 14.17 -2.72
N ILE A 200 13.60 15.17 -2.93
CA ILE A 200 14.00 16.45 -3.55
C ILE A 200 14.87 17.30 -2.61
N GLU A 201 14.57 17.29 -1.31
CA GLU A 201 15.31 18.06 -0.29
C GLU A 201 16.63 17.41 0.13
N SER A 202 16.86 16.14 -0.25
CA SER A 202 18.11 15.41 0.05
C SER A 202 19.10 15.33 -1.12
N ASP A 203 18.67 15.72 -2.32
CA ASP A 203 19.50 15.90 -3.53
C ASP A 203 20.05 17.34 -3.59
#